data_AF-A0A957MSU5-F1
#
_entry.id   AF-A0A957MSU5-F1
#
_cell.length_a   1.000
_cell.length_b   1.000
_cell.length_c   1.000
_cell.angle_alpha   90.00
_cell.angle_beta   90.00
_cell.angle_gamma   90.00
#
_symmetry.space_group_name_H-M   'P 1'
#
loop_
_entity.id
_entity.type
_entity.pdbx_description
1 polymer ?
#
loop_
_entity_poly.entity_id
_entity_poly.type
_entity_poly.pdbx_seq_one_letter_code
_entity_poly.pdbx_strand_id
1 'polypeptide(L)'
;MHVEVARENPALLAAAQPAGEESATVAARVARCRAVQLERQGVLNAQLDAAGLRRWCRAAPDATALLVRAAERLALSARSQHKVLKLARTIADFAGGTDIDSAHVAEAIGYRV
;
A
#
# COMPACT_ATOMS: atom_id res chain seq x y z
N MET A 1 -22.01 8.43 13.11
CA MET A 1 -22.56 8.10 11.78
C MET A 1 -22.54 6.59 11.64
N HIS A 2 -23.64 5.91 11.96
CA HIS A 2 -23.76 4.46 11.77
C HIS A 2 -24.27 4.27 10.35
N VAL A 3 -23.46 3.66 9.49
CA VAL A 3 -23.89 3.25 8.15
C VAL A 3 -24.32 1.80 8.28
N GLU A 4 -25.61 1.53 8.19
CA GLU A 4 -26.11 0.17 8.05
C GLU A 4 -25.64 -0.38 6.72
N VAL A 5 -24.80 -1.42 6.77
CA VAL A 5 -24.40 -2.19 5.59
C VAL A 5 -25.45 -3.27 5.40
N ALA A 6 -26.25 -3.14 4.34
CA ALA A 6 -27.17 -4.19 3.93
C ALA A 6 -26.36 -5.48 3.66
N ARG A 7 -26.76 -6.59 4.30
CA ARG A 7 -26.15 -7.89 4.08
C ARG A 7 -26.48 -8.35 2.66
N GLU A 8 -25.49 -8.38 1.77
CA GLU A 8 -25.69 -8.84 0.41
C GLU A 8 -26.13 -10.30 0.38
N ASN A 9 -27.01 -10.63 -0.57
CA ASN A 9 -27.55 -11.98 -0.75
C ASN A 9 -26.40 -12.95 -1.10
N PRO A 10 -26.15 -14.00 -0.30
CA PRO A 10 -25.04 -14.93 -0.54
C PRO A 10 -25.13 -15.67 -1.88
N ALA A 11 -26.31 -15.73 -2.51
CA ALA A 11 -26.47 -16.27 -3.86
C ALA A 11 -25.80 -15.40 -4.95
N LEU A 12 -25.66 -14.09 -4.74
CA LEU A 12 -24.96 -13.18 -5.66
C LEU A 12 -23.43 -13.33 -5.57
N LEU A 13 -22.89 -13.71 -4.40
CA LEU A 13 -21.47 -14.02 -4.22
C LEU A 13 -21.04 -15.28 -4.97
N ALA A 14 -21.94 -16.25 -5.13
CA ALA A 14 -21.68 -17.50 -5.84
C ALA A 14 -21.78 -17.36 -7.37
N ALA A 15 -22.43 -16.31 -7.86
CA ALA A 15 -22.57 -16.06 -9.28
C ALA A 15 -21.29 -15.41 -9.85
N ALA A 16 -20.40 -16.27 -10.36
CA ALA A 16 -19.28 -15.91 -11.24
C ALA A 16 -18.28 -14.90 -10.65
N GLN A 17 -17.76 -15.17 -9.44
CA GLN A 17 -16.44 -14.66 -9.14
C GLN A 17 -15.45 -15.38 -10.08
N PRO A 18 -14.61 -14.65 -10.84
CA PRO A 18 -13.54 -15.30 -11.59
C PRO A 18 -12.74 -16.16 -10.62
N ALA A 19 -12.25 -17.31 -11.09
CA ALA A 19 -11.36 -18.15 -10.29
C ALA A 19 -10.24 -17.25 -9.74
N GLY A 20 -10.14 -17.17 -8.41
CA GLY A 20 -9.11 -16.36 -7.76
C GLY A 20 -7.72 -16.81 -8.19
N GLU A 21 -6.75 -15.90 -8.16
CA GLU A 21 -5.35 -16.28 -8.39
C GLU A 21 -4.94 -17.41 -7.42
N GLU A 22 -4.19 -18.39 -7.92
CA GLU A 22 -3.67 -19.46 -7.07
C GLU A 22 -2.76 -18.89 -5.97
N SER A 23 -2.89 -19.42 -4.75
CA SER A 23 -2.06 -19.01 -3.61
C SER A 23 -0.56 -19.12 -3.91
N ALA A 24 -0.14 -20.11 -4.70
CA ALA A 24 1.25 -20.28 -5.12
C ALA A 24 1.75 -19.10 -5.98
N THR A 25 0.92 -18.62 -6.91
CA THR A 25 1.22 -17.47 -7.77
C THR A 25 1.36 -16.19 -6.96
N VAL A 26 0.43 -15.95 -6.02
CA VAL A 26 0.50 -14.79 -5.13
C VAL A 26 1.72 -14.88 -4.21
N ALA A 27 1.99 -16.05 -3.64
CA ALA A 27 3.16 -16.28 -2.77
C ALA A 27 4.48 -15.99 -3.50
N ALA A 28 4.61 -16.41 -4.77
CA ALA A 28 5.80 -16.11 -5.58
C ALA A 28 5.97 -14.60 -5.80
N ARG A 29 4.89 -13.86 -6.10
CA ARG A 29 4.92 -12.40 -6.25
C ARG A 29 5.34 -11.71 -4.95
N VAL A 30 4.80 -12.15 -3.81
CA VAL A 30 5.16 -11.64 -2.48
C VAL A 30 6.64 -11.90 -2.16
N ALA A 31 7.12 -13.11 -2.43
CA ALA A 31 8.51 -13.50 -2.18
C ALA A 31 9.49 -12.62 -2.98
N ARG A 32 9.19 -12.39 -4.27
CA ARG A 32 9.97 -11.48 -5.13
C ARG A 32 10.01 -10.05 -4.57
N CYS A 33 8.85 -9.52 -4.17
CA CYS A 33 8.77 -8.17 -3.59
C CYS A 33 9.62 -8.07 -2.30
N ARG A 34 9.56 -9.08 -1.42
CA ARG A 34 10.38 -9.12 -0.21
C ARG A 34 11.87 -9.20 -0.52
N ALA A 35 12.27 -9.98 -1.52
CA ALA A 35 13.67 -10.08 -1.94
C ALA A 35 14.22 -8.71 -2.37
N VAL A 36 13.48 -7.96 -3.19
CA VAL A 36 13.84 -6.59 -3.61
C VAL A 36 14.00 -5.66 -2.40
N GLN A 37 13.11 -5.73 -1.42
CA GLN A 37 13.22 -4.92 -0.19
C GLN A 37 14.48 -5.26 0.60
N LEU A 38 14.73 -6.55 0.82
CA LEU A 38 15.89 -7.03 1.57
C LEU A 38 17.20 -6.69 0.86
N GLU A 39 17.27 -6.83 -0.46
CA GLU A 39 18.44 -6.45 -1.24
C GLU A 39 18.71 -4.94 -1.17
N ARG A 40 17.66 -4.12 -1.28
CA ARG A 40 17.79 -2.65 -1.24
C ARG A 40 18.22 -2.12 0.13
N GLN A 41 17.65 -2.63 1.21
CA GLN A 41 17.76 -1.98 2.52
C GLN A 41 17.96 -2.92 3.73
N GLY A 42 18.08 -4.23 3.50
CA GLY A 42 18.32 -5.24 4.53
C GLY A 42 17.11 -5.59 5.41
N VAL A 43 16.00 -4.87 5.30
CA VAL A 43 14.77 -5.07 6.07
C VAL A 43 13.52 -4.87 5.21
N LEU A 44 12.37 -5.38 5.66
CA LEU A 44 11.10 -5.12 4.97
C LEU A 44 10.66 -3.66 5.10
N ASN A 45 9.90 -3.14 4.14
CA ASN A 45 9.39 -1.76 4.16
C ASN A 45 8.61 -1.45 5.45
N ALA A 46 7.86 -2.42 5.97
CA ALA A 46 7.12 -2.31 7.23
C ALA A 46 8.03 -2.00 8.43
N GLN A 47 9.28 -2.49 8.42
CA GLN A 47 10.26 -2.38 9.49
C GLN A 47 11.15 -1.13 9.39
N LEU A 48 11.03 -0.34 8.33
CA LEU A 48 11.83 0.87 8.15
C LEU A 48 11.67 1.83 9.34
N ASP A 49 12.78 2.36 9.82
CA ASP A 49 12.81 3.45 10.78
C ASP A 49 12.65 4.81 10.06
N ALA A 50 12.77 5.91 10.80
CA ALA A 50 12.64 7.25 10.21
C ALA A 50 13.74 7.56 9.18
N ALA A 51 14.96 7.06 9.38
CA ALA A 51 16.06 7.25 8.45
C ALA A 51 15.83 6.44 7.15
N GLY A 52 15.43 5.19 7.28
CA GLY A 52 15.08 4.31 6.17
C GLY A 52 13.90 4.81 5.36
N LEU A 53 12.86 5.37 6.00
CA LEU A 53 11.75 6.03 5.33
C LEU A 53 12.22 7.17 4.43
N ARG A 54 13.06 8.08 4.93
CA ARG A 54 13.58 9.21 4.13
C ARG A 54 14.45 8.75 2.96
N ARG A 55 15.19 7.65 3.14
CA ARG A 55 16.11 7.13 2.12
C ARG A 55 15.40 6.35 1.02
N TRP A 56 14.44 5.50 1.39
CA TRP A 56 13.87 4.50 0.48
C TRP A 56 12.44 4.79 0.05
N CYS A 57 11.69 5.60 0.80
CA CYS A 57 10.32 5.98 0.49
C CYS A 57 10.22 7.40 -0.08
N ARG A 58 11.15 7.77 -0.98
CA ARG A 58 11.07 9.04 -1.70
C ARG A 58 9.88 8.99 -2.66
N ALA A 59 8.96 9.92 -2.49
CA ALA A 59 7.80 10.06 -3.34
C ALA A 59 8.00 11.19 -4.35
N ALA A 60 7.41 11.04 -5.53
CA ALA A 60 7.35 12.09 -6.53
C ALA A 60 6.63 13.34 -5.95
N PRO A 61 6.89 14.54 -6.51
CA PRO A 61 6.33 15.78 -5.94
C PRO A 61 4.79 15.80 -5.88
N ASP A 62 4.13 15.26 -6.89
CA ASP A 62 2.68 15.09 -6.97
C ASP A 62 2.15 14.12 -5.90
N ALA A 63 2.84 13.00 -5.70
CA ALA A 63 2.52 12.00 -4.69
C ALA A 63 2.68 12.55 -3.26
N THR A 64 3.72 13.35 -3.04
CA THR A 64 3.94 14.07 -1.77
C THR A 64 2.83 15.07 -1.51
N ALA A 65 2.46 15.87 -2.52
CA ALA A 65 1.35 16.82 -2.40
C ALA A 65 0.02 16.12 -2.12
N LEU A 66 -0.22 14.96 -2.72
CA LEU A 66 -1.39 14.13 -2.43
C LEU A 66 -1.41 13.66 -0.98
N LEU A 67 -0.29 13.14 -0.47
CA LEU A 67 -0.17 12.69 0.92
C LEU A 67 -0.44 13.83 1.91
N VAL A 68 0.10 15.03 1.66
CA VAL A 68 -0.13 16.21 2.51
C VAL A 68 -1.61 16.57 2.56
N ARG A 69 -2.27 16.70 1.41
CA ARG A 69 -3.72 16.99 1.35
C ARG A 69 -4.55 15.91 2.04
N ALA A 70 -4.18 14.64 1.87
CA ALA A 70 -4.85 13.54 2.54
C ALA A 70 -4.64 13.56 4.05
N ALA A 71 -3.44 13.92 4.51
CA ALA A 71 -3.13 14.04 5.92
C ALA A 71 -3.98 15.12 6.61
N GLU A 72 -4.15 16.28 5.97
CA GLU A 72 -5.01 17.35 6.46
C GLU A 72 -6.48 16.92 6.49
N ARG A 73 -6.99 16.39 5.35
CA ARG A 73 -8.41 16.04 5.20
C ARG A 73 -8.84 14.86 6.08
N LEU A 74 -7.95 13.91 6.32
CA LEU A 74 -8.24 12.70 7.10
C LEU A 74 -7.67 12.76 8.53
N ALA A 75 -7.12 13.91 8.94
CA ALA A 75 -6.48 14.12 10.24
C ALA A 75 -5.42 13.03 10.56
N LEU A 76 -4.58 12.68 9.58
CA LEU A 76 -3.56 11.65 9.75
C LEU A 76 -2.43 12.13 10.65
N SER A 77 -2.18 11.39 11.73
CA SER A 77 -0.98 11.55 12.54
C SER A 77 0.29 11.31 11.71
N ALA A 78 1.43 11.84 12.15
CA ALA A 78 2.73 11.57 11.53
C ALA A 78 3.01 10.05 11.41
N ARG A 79 2.58 9.26 12.41
CA ARG A 79 2.70 7.80 12.38
C ARG A 79 1.85 7.17 11.27
N SER A 80 0.62 7.66 11.08
CA SER A 80 -0.26 7.20 10.00
C SER A 80 0.31 7.57 8.64
N GLN A 81 0.85 8.78 8.47
CA GLN A 81 1.55 9.19 7.24
C GLN A 81 2.75 8.28 6.94
N HIS A 82 3.55 7.92 7.95
CA HIS A 82 4.64 6.96 7.78
C HIS A 82 4.15 5.58 7.35
N LYS A 83 3.03 5.09 7.88
CA LYS A 83 2.43 3.83 7.42
C LYS A 83 2.01 3.91 5.96
N VAL A 84 1.36 5.00 5.55
CA VAL A 84 0.97 5.23 4.16
C VAL A 84 2.21 5.19 3.25
N LEU A 85 3.31 5.86 3.61
CA LEU A 85 4.56 5.82 2.83
C LEU A 85 5.17 4.42 2.72
N LYS A 86 5.20 3.64 3.82
CA LYS A 86 5.68 2.26 3.79
C LYS A 86 4.83 1.36 2.90
N LEU A 87 3.52 1.57 2.94
CA LEU A 87 2.58 0.81 2.12
C LEU A 87 2.71 1.20 0.64
N ALA A 88 2.73 2.49 0.33
CA ALA A 88 2.96 3.00 -1.02
C ALA A 88 4.28 2.50 -1.61
N ARG A 89 5.35 2.42 -0.80
CA ARG A 89 6.61 1.80 -1.24
C ARG A 89 6.46 0.32 -1.60
N THR A 90 5.69 -0.41 -0.81
CA THR A 90 5.45 -1.83 -1.06
C THR A 90 4.64 -2.04 -2.34
N ILE A 91 3.65 -1.18 -2.60
CA ILE A 91 2.87 -1.18 -3.85
C ILE A 91 3.79 -0.89 -5.04
N ALA A 92 4.66 0.12 -4.94
CA ALA A 92 5.66 0.42 -5.96
C ALA A 92 6.60 -0.77 -6.24
N ASP A 93 7.08 -1.44 -5.18
CA ASP A 93 7.93 -2.62 -5.31
C ASP A 93 7.18 -3.79 -5.98
N PHE A 94 5.87 -3.93 -5.75
CA PHE A 94 5.03 -4.91 -6.45
C PHE A 94 4.85 -4.60 -7.94
N ALA A 95 4.77 -3.31 -8.30
CA ALA A 95 4.70 -2.85 -9.68
C ALA A 95 6.06 -2.90 -10.41
N GLY A 96 7.16 -3.17 -9.69
CA GLY A 96 8.52 -3.11 -10.23
C GLY A 96 9.02 -1.67 -10.45
N GLY A 97 8.34 -0.67 -9.89
CA GLY A 97 8.69 0.74 -9.99
C GLY A 97 9.81 1.14 -9.02
N THR A 98 10.65 2.10 -9.44
CA THR A 98 11.72 2.65 -8.60
C THR A 98 11.20 3.69 -7.61
N ASP A 99 10.26 4.53 -8.05
CA ASP A 99 9.74 5.68 -7.31
C ASP A 99 8.28 5.49 -6.87
N ILE A 100 7.90 6.20 -5.80
CA ILE A 100 6.50 6.24 -5.33
C ILE A 100 5.78 7.38 -6.05
N ASP A 101 4.82 7.04 -6.91
CA ASP A 101 3.95 8.00 -7.59
C ASP A 101 2.61 8.23 -6.85
N SER A 102 1.77 9.09 -7.43
CA SER A 102 0.47 9.42 -6.87
C SER A 102 -0.48 8.23 -6.82
N ALA A 103 -0.38 7.26 -7.74
CA ALA A 103 -1.24 6.08 -7.76
C ALA A 103 -0.94 5.18 -6.57
N HIS A 104 0.35 4.93 -6.28
CA HIS A 104 0.77 4.15 -5.11
C HIS A 104 0.31 4.78 -3.79
N VAL A 105 0.38 6.12 -3.67
CA VAL A 105 -0.09 6.84 -2.47
C VAL A 105 -1.61 6.78 -2.36
N ALA A 106 -2.34 6.98 -3.47
CA ALA A 106 -3.80 6.92 -3.48
C ALA A 106 -4.31 5.55 -3.04
N GLU A 107 -3.73 4.48 -3.57
CA GLU A 107 -4.05 3.10 -3.20
C GLU A 107 -3.74 2.82 -1.73
N ALA A 108 -2.56 3.23 -1.24
CA ALA A 108 -2.18 3.08 0.16
C ALA A 108 -3.15 3.79 1.12
N ILE A 109 -3.64 4.98 0.77
CA ILE A 109 -4.67 5.70 1.54
C ILE A 109 -5.99 4.92 1.53
N GLY A 110 -6.36 4.33 0.39
CA GLY A 110 -7.58 3.55 0.22
C GLY A 110 -7.68 2.35 1.18
N TYR A 111 -6.55 1.75 1.54
CA TYR A 111 -6.48 0.63 2.48
C TYR A 111 -6.70 1.00 3.97
N ARG A 112 -6.87 2.29 4.30
CA ARG A 112 -7.20 2.77 5.67
C ARG A 112 -6.24 2.28 6.77
N VAL A 113 -4.94 2.52 6.60
CA VAL A 113 -3.82 2.14 7.51
C VAL A 113 -3.76 2.85 8.87
#